data_AF-A0A3D6EUU3-F1
#
_entry.id   AF-A0A3D6EUU3-F1
#
_cell.length_a   1.000
_cell.length_b   1.000
_cell.length_c   1.000
_cell.angle_alpha   90.00
_cell.angle_beta   90.00
_cell.angle_gamma   90.00
#
_symmetry.space_group_name_H-M   'P 1'
#
loop_
_entity.id
_entity.type
_entity.pdbx_description
1 polymer ?
#
loop_
_entity_poly.entity_id
_entity_poly.type
_entity_poly.pdbx_seq_one_letter_code
_entity_poly.pdbx_strand_id
1 'polypeptide(L)'
;MKAFITILVLVIPNLLFGQARGVKLFQSLDNVYTTSELTAIQGKIRLEEKYTEYLNLGIEKKVWLIYKGNRKVANKTRLLTLSHRNQIFYQEFFNSKNSTKIHTRVENNILFKLNKIVLKELGSNIDFEHLTRGDEKNTFGYRCYVSASMPYDGEKMLKLVNEENQIELINWLKSIDPVKQVYAYLGFKLLQSRNKNTLPSDIENILTLLEMSETSIFTCHGCT
;
A
#
# COMPACT_ATOMS: atom_id res chain seq x y z
N MET A 1 29.25 31.33 -46.51
CA MET A 1 28.53 31.51 -45.23
C MET A 1 27.60 30.33 -44.99
N LYS A 2 27.98 29.42 -44.09
CA LYS A 2 27.07 28.46 -43.45
C LYS A 2 27.51 28.37 -41.99
N ALA A 3 26.63 28.79 -41.08
CA ALA A 3 26.88 28.81 -39.66
C ALA A 3 26.74 27.39 -39.08
N PHE A 4 27.78 26.94 -38.36
CA PHE A 4 27.69 25.80 -37.46
C PHE A 4 27.11 26.29 -36.14
N ILE A 5 25.91 25.82 -35.79
CA ILE A 5 25.36 25.98 -34.44
C ILE A 5 25.65 24.67 -33.71
N THR A 6 26.75 24.67 -32.94
CA THR A 6 27.02 23.60 -31.98
C THR A 6 26.18 23.88 -30.74
N ILE A 7 25.04 23.18 -30.62
CA ILE A 7 24.25 23.19 -29.38
C ILE A 7 25.01 22.37 -28.33
N LEU A 8 25.75 23.07 -27.47
CA LEU A 8 26.32 22.50 -26.26
C LEU A 8 25.17 22.22 -25.28
N VAL A 9 24.67 20.99 -25.27
CA VAL A 9 23.70 20.54 -24.27
C VAL A 9 24.43 20.42 -22.93
N LEU A 10 24.36 21.48 -22.13
CA LEU A 10 24.70 21.47 -20.71
C LEU A 10 23.68 20.58 -19.98
N VAL A 11 23.96 19.27 -19.92
CA VAL A 11 23.21 18.34 -19.07
C VAL A 11 23.50 18.70 -17.61
N ILE A 12 22.44 19.12 -16.94
CA ILE A 12 22.37 19.57 -15.56
C ILE A 12 22.94 18.49 -14.61
N PRO A 13 24.02 18.75 -13.83
CA PRO A 13 24.62 17.76 -12.92
C PRO A 13 23.76 17.40 -11.69
N ASN A 14 22.66 18.11 -11.46
CA ASN A 14 21.91 18.03 -10.20
C ASN A 14 21.03 16.77 -10.07
N LEU A 15 20.75 16.02 -11.14
CA LEU A 15 19.99 14.77 -11.04
C LEU A 15 20.83 13.58 -10.51
N LEU A 16 22.12 13.52 -10.84
CA LEU A 16 22.98 12.38 -10.51
C LEU A 16 23.36 12.34 -9.02
N PHE A 17 23.52 13.51 -8.37
CA PHE A 17 23.84 13.59 -6.95
C PHE A 17 22.70 13.14 -6.02
N GLY A 18 21.44 13.32 -6.45
CA GLY A 18 20.27 12.84 -5.72
C GLY A 18 20.13 11.32 -5.78
N GLN A 19 20.39 10.72 -6.94
CA GLN A 19 20.31 9.26 -7.15
C GLN A 19 21.37 8.51 -6.34
N ALA A 20 22.63 8.95 -6.34
CA ALA A 20 23.71 8.28 -5.60
C ALA A 20 23.48 8.26 -4.06
N ARG A 21 22.82 9.30 -3.52
CA ARG A 21 22.44 9.34 -2.09
C ARG A 21 21.25 8.44 -1.77
N GLY A 22 20.29 8.30 -2.68
CA GLY A 22 19.16 7.37 -2.54
C GLY A 22 19.63 5.92 -2.49
N VAL A 23 20.53 5.53 -3.40
CA VAL A 23 21.06 4.16 -3.49
C VAL A 23 21.71 3.70 -2.18
N LYS A 24 22.54 4.53 -1.54
CA LYS A 24 23.17 4.17 -0.25
C LYS A 24 22.17 4.05 0.91
N LEU A 25 21.10 4.85 0.90
CA LEU A 25 20.04 4.76 1.90
C LEU A 25 19.29 3.43 1.76
N PHE A 26 18.91 3.06 0.53
CA PHE A 26 18.18 1.81 0.27
C PHE A 26 19.02 0.59 0.66
N GLN A 27 20.28 0.54 0.23
CA GLN A 27 21.21 -0.54 0.58
C GLN A 27 21.38 -0.73 2.09
N SER A 28 21.38 0.35 2.87
CA SER A 28 21.51 0.25 4.33
C SER A 28 20.29 -0.36 5.01
N LEU A 29 19.10 -0.25 4.40
CA LEU A 29 17.83 -0.72 4.96
C LEU A 29 17.38 -2.06 4.34
N ASP A 30 17.92 -2.44 3.18
CA ASP A 30 17.65 -3.74 2.54
C ASP A 30 18.18 -4.92 3.38
N ASN A 31 19.21 -4.69 4.20
CA ASN A 31 19.79 -5.70 5.10
C ASN A 31 19.05 -5.81 6.45
N VAL A 32 17.90 -5.16 6.59
CA VAL A 32 17.09 -5.22 7.81
C VAL A 32 15.96 -6.21 7.59
N TYR A 33 15.85 -7.21 8.47
CA TYR A 33 14.94 -8.34 8.30
C TYR A 33 13.82 -8.36 9.34
N THR A 34 13.90 -7.54 10.39
CA THR A 34 12.86 -7.46 11.42
C THR A 34 12.43 -6.03 11.73
N THR A 35 11.20 -5.87 12.24
CA THR A 35 10.72 -4.54 12.64
C THR A 35 11.47 -4.02 13.87
N SER A 36 11.88 -4.92 14.77
CA SER A 36 12.71 -4.57 15.93
C SER A 36 14.07 -4.00 15.50
N GLU A 37 14.72 -4.60 14.50
CA GLU A 37 15.97 -4.05 13.94
C GLU A 37 15.75 -2.66 13.36
N LEU A 38 14.65 -2.41 12.62
CA LEU A 38 14.34 -1.07 12.10
C LEU A 38 14.21 -0.03 13.22
N THR A 39 13.57 -0.38 14.33
CA THR A 39 13.42 0.52 15.49
C THR A 39 14.74 0.73 16.23
N ALA A 40 15.65 -0.25 16.19
CA ALA A 40 16.94 -0.21 16.86
C ALA A 40 18.03 0.50 16.03
N ILE A 41 17.76 0.91 14.79
CA ILE A 41 18.72 1.65 13.97
C ILE A 41 19.05 2.98 14.64
N GLN A 42 20.25 3.06 15.21
CA GLN A 42 20.82 4.27 15.77
C GLN A 42 22.02 4.70 14.93
N GLY A 43 22.08 5.97 14.53
CA GLY A 43 23.20 6.53 13.76
C GLY A 43 22.80 7.59 12.73
N LYS A 44 23.38 7.53 11.52
CA LYS A 44 23.14 8.53 10.46
C LYS A 44 21.72 8.49 9.90
N ILE A 45 20.98 7.40 10.08
CA ILE A 45 19.59 7.24 9.65
C ILE A 45 18.75 6.93 10.90
N ARG A 46 17.63 7.62 11.06
CA ARG A 46 16.63 7.36 12.10
C ARG A 46 15.29 7.11 11.41
N LEU A 47 14.58 6.08 11.85
CA LEU A 47 13.22 5.79 11.43
C LEU A 47 12.27 6.14 12.55
N GLU A 48 11.13 6.72 12.18
CA GLU A 48 10.05 7.02 13.12
C GLU A 48 8.78 6.41 12.55
N GLU A 49 8.12 5.56 13.35
CA GLU A 49 6.86 4.97 12.95
C GLU A 49 5.81 6.08 12.81
N LYS A 50 5.19 6.17 11.63
CA LYS A 50 4.09 7.10 11.40
C LYS A 50 2.77 6.46 11.82
N TYR A 51 2.53 5.25 11.36
CA TYR A 51 1.37 4.46 11.72
C TYR A 51 1.59 2.97 11.42
N THR A 52 0.80 2.14 12.10
CA THR A 52 0.67 0.71 11.87
C THR A 52 -0.78 0.37 11.51
N GLU A 53 -0.94 -0.56 10.58
CA GLU A 53 -2.19 -1.17 10.15
C GLU A 53 -2.06 -2.69 10.22
N TYR A 54 -3.14 -3.34 10.64
CA TYR A 54 -3.23 -4.79 10.67
C TYR A 54 -4.02 -5.24 9.45
N LEU A 55 -3.33 -5.98 8.58
CA LEU A 55 -3.89 -6.64 7.42
C LEU A 55 -4.34 -8.05 7.82
N ASN A 56 -5.03 -8.73 6.91
CA ASN A 56 -5.45 -10.12 7.15
C ASN A 56 -4.25 -11.03 7.47
N LEU A 57 -4.55 -12.14 8.15
CA LEU A 57 -3.58 -13.20 8.48
C LEU A 57 -2.44 -12.71 9.38
N GLY A 58 -2.71 -11.70 10.22
CA GLY A 58 -1.72 -11.17 11.18
C GLY A 58 -0.54 -10.47 10.51
N ILE A 59 -0.72 -9.97 9.29
CA ILE A 59 0.29 -9.19 8.59
C ILE A 59 0.23 -7.75 9.10
N GLU A 60 1.35 -7.22 9.56
CA GLU A 60 1.48 -5.83 9.96
C GLU A 60 2.03 -5.00 8.81
N LYS A 61 1.31 -3.94 8.43
CA LYS A 61 1.77 -2.90 7.53
C LYS A 61 2.17 -1.68 8.36
N LYS A 62 3.41 -1.22 8.19
CA LYS A 62 3.92 -0.02 8.85
C LYS A 62 4.42 0.98 7.84
N VAL A 63 4.17 2.26 8.09
CA VAL A 63 4.76 3.36 7.32
C VAL A 63 5.68 4.17 8.21
N TRP A 64 6.89 4.40 7.72
CA TRP A 64 7.98 5.01 8.45
C TRP A 64 8.39 6.33 7.82
N LEU A 65 8.62 7.33 8.68
CA LEU A 65 9.34 8.55 8.33
C LEU A 65 10.84 8.30 8.40
N ILE A 66 11.56 8.75 7.37
CA ILE A 66 13.01 8.58 7.27
C ILE A 66 13.70 9.91 7.58
N TYR A 67 14.60 9.89 8.55
CA TYR A 67 15.45 11.01 8.94
C TYR A 67 16.92 10.67 8.68
N LYS A 68 17.71 11.69 8.33
CA LYS A 68 19.16 11.61 8.24
C LYS A 68 19.77 12.61 9.22
N GLY A 69 20.32 12.13 10.34
CA GLY A 69 20.58 12.96 11.52
C GLY A 69 19.28 13.63 12.01
N ASN A 70 19.32 14.93 12.27
CA ASN A 70 18.15 15.69 12.74
C ASN A 70 17.26 16.21 11.59
N ARG A 71 17.58 15.92 10.33
CA ARG A 71 16.82 16.42 9.17
C ARG A 71 15.97 15.31 8.56
N LYS A 72 14.69 15.59 8.33
CA LYS A 72 13.83 14.73 7.52
C LYS A 72 14.40 14.63 6.11
N VAL A 73 14.45 13.44 5.53
CA VAL A 73 14.94 13.27 4.15
C VAL A 73 14.04 14.08 3.22
N ALA A 74 14.63 15.06 2.53
CA ALA A 74 13.93 16.17 1.87
C ALA A 74 12.93 15.79 0.77
N ASN A 75 12.89 14.53 0.33
CA ASN A 75 12.15 14.11 -0.86
C ASN A 75 10.78 13.48 -0.57
N LYS A 76 10.18 13.74 0.60
CA LYS A 76 8.89 13.12 0.97
C LYS A 76 8.90 11.58 0.87
N THR A 77 10.09 10.99 0.88
CA THR A 77 10.26 9.54 0.83
C THR A 77 9.76 8.94 2.13
N ARG A 78 9.07 7.81 2.01
CA ARG A 78 8.61 6.97 3.11
C ARG A 78 9.11 5.55 2.87
N LEU A 79 9.22 4.80 3.94
CA LEU A 79 9.38 3.35 3.88
C LEU A 79 8.05 2.73 4.32
N LEU A 80 7.50 1.85 3.51
CA LEU A 80 6.44 0.92 3.87
C LEU A 80 7.08 -0.43 4.13
N THR A 81 6.69 -1.09 5.21
CA THR A 81 7.08 -2.48 5.46
C THR A 81 5.86 -3.34 5.69
N LEU A 82 5.85 -4.55 5.11
CA LEU A 82 4.99 -5.63 5.57
C LEU A 82 5.82 -6.63 6.37
N SER A 83 5.28 -7.01 7.52
CA SER A 83 5.90 -7.99 8.40
C SER A 83 4.88 -8.98 8.93
N HIS A 84 5.35 -10.19 9.25
CA HIS A 84 4.56 -11.21 9.91
C HIS A 84 5.41 -11.80 11.02
N ARG A 85 4.89 -11.78 12.26
CA ARG A 85 5.62 -12.21 13.47
C ARG A 85 7.00 -11.55 13.58
N ASN A 86 7.02 -10.23 13.47
CA ASN A 86 8.23 -9.38 13.48
C ASN A 86 9.18 -9.55 12.29
N GLN A 87 8.99 -10.51 11.40
CA GLN A 87 9.84 -10.70 10.22
C GLN A 87 9.33 -9.89 9.04
N ILE A 88 10.15 -8.98 8.52
CA ILE A 88 9.85 -8.17 7.35
C ILE A 88 10.03 -9.03 6.10
N PHE A 89 8.97 -9.12 5.30
CA PHE A 89 9.00 -9.83 4.02
C PHE A 89 8.82 -8.93 2.81
N TYR A 90 8.42 -7.68 3.04
CA TYR A 90 8.28 -6.69 1.99
C TYR A 90 8.71 -5.32 2.51
N GLN A 91 9.51 -4.62 1.71
CA GLN A 91 9.91 -3.23 1.93
C GLN A 91 9.65 -2.46 0.64
N GLU A 92 9.06 -1.28 0.76
CA GLU A 92 8.86 -0.37 -0.35
C GLU A 92 9.22 1.06 0.06
N PHE A 93 10.13 1.67 -0.67
CA PHE A 93 10.33 3.11 -0.62
C PHE A 93 9.42 3.77 -1.64
N PHE A 94 8.65 4.76 -1.22
CA PHE A 94 7.75 5.50 -2.09
C PHE A 94 7.79 7.00 -1.81
N ASN A 95 7.40 7.79 -2.80
CA ASN A 95 7.22 9.23 -2.65
C ASN A 95 5.80 9.51 -2.14
N SER A 96 5.68 10.04 -0.92
CA SER A 96 4.36 10.31 -0.31
C SER A 96 3.54 11.40 -1.01
N LYS A 97 4.11 12.21 -1.92
CA LYS A 97 3.35 13.26 -2.63
C LYS A 97 2.46 12.70 -3.73
N ASN A 98 2.95 11.71 -4.45
CA ASN A 98 2.34 11.15 -5.67
C ASN A 98 2.21 9.62 -5.59
N SER A 99 2.52 9.04 -4.44
CA SER A 99 2.42 7.61 -4.15
C SER A 99 3.25 6.72 -5.08
N THR A 100 4.27 7.26 -5.76
CA THR A 100 5.09 6.49 -6.69
C THR A 100 6.13 5.66 -5.96
N LYS A 101 6.16 4.37 -6.27
CA LYS A 101 7.20 3.41 -5.87
C LYS A 101 8.57 3.85 -6.40
N ILE A 102 9.58 3.76 -5.56
CA ILE A 102 10.97 4.17 -5.84
C ILE A 102 11.90 2.94 -5.82
N HIS A 103 11.77 2.11 -4.79
CA HIS A 103 12.58 0.91 -4.59
C HIS A 103 11.77 -0.12 -3.81
N THR A 104 11.96 -1.39 -4.11
CA THR A 104 11.30 -2.49 -3.39
C THR A 104 12.28 -3.61 -3.11
N ARG A 105 12.11 -4.24 -1.95
CA ARG A 105 12.79 -5.47 -1.59
C ARG A 105 11.79 -6.47 -1.03
N VAL A 106 11.92 -7.72 -1.46
CA VAL A 106 11.01 -8.81 -1.12
C VAL A 106 11.82 -9.98 -0.60
N GLU A 107 11.42 -10.53 0.56
CA GLU A 107 12.00 -11.77 1.09
C GLU A 107 11.18 -12.97 0.60
N ASN A 108 11.62 -13.55 -0.51
CA ASN A 108 10.87 -14.57 -1.24
C ASN A 108 10.55 -15.81 -0.39
N ASN A 109 11.43 -16.19 0.55
CA ASN A 109 11.21 -17.37 1.40
C ASN A 109 10.01 -17.20 2.33
N ILE A 110 9.83 -16.01 2.89
CA ILE A 110 8.69 -15.71 3.77
C ILE A 110 7.44 -15.50 2.92
N LEU A 111 7.55 -14.73 1.82
CA LEU A 111 6.44 -14.50 0.90
C LEU A 111 5.86 -15.80 0.36
N PHE A 112 6.70 -16.75 -0.04
CA PHE A 112 6.24 -18.06 -0.54
C PHE A 112 5.43 -18.83 0.51
N LYS A 113 5.85 -18.81 1.78
CA LYS A 113 5.10 -19.45 2.88
C LYS A 113 3.77 -18.76 3.12
N LEU A 114 3.76 -17.42 3.13
CA LEU A 114 2.53 -16.65 3.31
C LEU A 114 1.57 -16.84 2.14
N ASN A 115 2.05 -16.84 0.90
CA ASN A 115 1.22 -17.06 -0.29
C ASN A 115 0.50 -18.41 -0.28
N LYS A 116 1.10 -19.47 0.30
CA LYS A 116 0.37 -20.73 0.49
C LYS A 116 -0.84 -20.60 1.41
N ILE A 117 -0.73 -19.79 2.46
CA ILE A 117 -1.81 -19.53 3.40
C ILE A 117 -2.85 -18.62 2.75
N VAL A 118 -2.41 -17.51 2.14
CA VAL A 118 -3.28 -16.53 1.48
C VAL A 118 -4.06 -17.17 0.33
N LEU A 119 -3.43 -18.04 -0.47
CA LEU A 119 -4.09 -18.76 -1.55
C LEU A 119 -5.20 -19.68 -1.03
N LYS A 120 -4.98 -20.31 0.13
CA LYS A 120 -5.98 -21.18 0.76
C LYS A 120 -7.14 -20.39 1.35
N GLU A 121 -6.86 -19.29 2.03
CA GLU A 121 -7.87 -18.52 2.78
C GLU A 121 -8.61 -17.49 1.90
N LEU A 122 -7.92 -16.85 0.96
CA LEU A 122 -8.43 -15.75 0.12
C LEU A 122 -8.47 -16.09 -1.37
N GLY A 123 -7.94 -17.24 -1.80
CA GLY A 123 -8.01 -17.66 -3.21
C GLY A 123 -7.12 -16.86 -4.17
N SER A 124 -6.09 -16.18 -3.66
CA SER A 124 -5.12 -15.39 -4.43
C SER A 124 -3.72 -15.43 -3.80
N ASN A 125 -2.70 -15.01 -4.55
CA ASN A 125 -1.42 -14.63 -3.95
C ASN A 125 -1.51 -13.18 -3.43
N ILE A 126 -0.60 -12.81 -2.54
CA ILE A 126 -0.47 -11.42 -2.08
C ILE A 126 -0.16 -10.52 -3.28
N ASP A 127 -1.05 -9.56 -3.52
CA ASP A 127 -0.85 -8.49 -4.48
C ASP A 127 -0.42 -7.21 -3.76
N PHE A 128 0.82 -6.78 -4.01
CA PHE A 128 1.37 -5.55 -3.42
C PHE A 128 0.84 -4.27 -4.07
N GLU A 129 0.20 -4.35 -5.24
CA GLU A 129 -0.43 -3.18 -5.85
C GLU A 129 -1.73 -2.77 -5.17
N HIS A 130 -2.32 -3.68 -4.39
CA HIS A 130 -3.43 -3.38 -3.50
C HIS A 130 -3.02 -2.64 -2.22
N LEU A 131 -1.73 -2.36 -2.01
CA LEU A 131 -1.30 -1.60 -0.84
C LEU A 131 -1.58 -0.10 -1.03
N THR A 132 -2.35 0.48 -0.10
CA THR A 132 -2.53 1.94 -0.07
C THR A 132 -1.23 2.63 0.34
N ARG A 133 -0.70 3.44 -0.58
CA ARG A 133 0.51 4.26 -0.41
C ARG A 133 0.09 5.67 -0.03
N GLY A 134 -0.13 5.89 1.26
CA GLY A 134 -0.64 7.14 1.79
C GLY A 134 0.16 7.61 3.00
N ASP A 135 0.06 8.91 3.27
CA ASP A 135 0.55 9.48 4.52
C ASP A 135 -0.43 9.24 5.70
N GLU A 136 -1.56 8.58 5.45
CA GLU A 136 -2.61 8.27 6.43
C GLU A 136 -3.01 6.79 6.34
N LYS A 137 -3.64 6.29 7.40
CA LYS A 137 -4.20 4.93 7.42
C LYS A 137 -5.31 4.80 6.38
N ASN A 138 -5.37 3.65 5.72
CA ASN A 138 -6.52 3.27 4.92
C ASN A 138 -7.75 3.23 5.83
N THR A 139 -8.81 3.89 5.38
CA THR A 139 -9.99 4.14 6.19
C THR A 139 -11.23 3.71 5.43
N PHE A 140 -12.05 2.90 6.07
CA PHE A 140 -13.38 2.58 5.55
C PHE A 140 -14.41 3.61 6.05
N GLY A 141 -15.21 4.14 5.14
CA GLY A 141 -16.43 4.89 5.47
C GLY A 141 -16.75 5.98 4.46
N TYR A 142 -17.85 6.69 4.72
CA TYR A 142 -18.36 7.74 3.86
C TYR A 142 -18.01 9.11 4.42
N ARG A 143 -17.57 10.02 3.54
CA ARG A 143 -17.23 11.40 3.92
C ARG A 143 -16.13 11.52 4.98
N CYS A 144 -15.12 10.69 4.87
CA CYS A 144 -14.10 10.52 5.90
C CYS A 144 -12.71 11.01 5.51
N TYR A 145 -12.64 11.72 4.40
CA TYR A 145 -11.42 12.25 3.87
C TYR A 145 -11.51 13.78 3.77
N VAL A 146 -10.47 14.42 3.24
CA VAL A 146 -10.39 15.90 3.15
C VAL A 146 -11.68 16.47 2.55
N SER A 147 -12.25 17.50 3.19
CA SER A 147 -13.52 18.13 2.79
C SER A 147 -14.74 17.22 2.79
N ALA A 148 -14.78 16.23 3.70
CA ALA A 148 -15.88 15.26 3.78
C ALA A 148 -16.05 14.46 2.47
N SER A 149 -14.96 14.24 1.73
CA SER A 149 -14.96 13.35 0.57
C SER A 149 -14.86 11.88 1.00
N MET A 150 -15.21 10.97 0.10
CA MET A 150 -15.00 9.55 0.36
C MET A 150 -13.49 9.25 0.32
N PRO A 151 -13.00 8.30 1.13
CA PRO A 151 -11.62 7.83 1.00
C PRO A 151 -11.34 7.32 -0.42
N TYR A 152 -10.09 7.43 -0.86
CA TYR A 152 -9.67 7.08 -2.22
C TYR A 152 -10.18 5.70 -2.70
N ASP A 153 -10.09 4.69 -1.84
CA ASP A 153 -10.56 3.35 -2.16
C ASP A 153 -12.08 3.27 -2.32
N GLY A 154 -12.84 4.07 -1.57
CA GLY A 154 -14.28 4.20 -1.73
C GLY A 154 -14.65 4.91 -3.03
N GLU A 155 -13.95 5.99 -3.40
CA GLU A 155 -14.16 6.67 -4.69
C GLU A 155 -13.84 5.74 -5.86
N LYS A 156 -12.73 5.00 -5.79
CA LYS A 156 -12.36 4.01 -6.81
C LYS A 156 -13.39 2.88 -6.86
N MET A 157 -13.90 2.39 -5.73
CA MET A 157 -14.99 1.41 -5.72
C MET A 157 -16.23 1.91 -6.46
N LEU A 158 -16.69 3.13 -6.18
CA LEU A 158 -17.86 3.71 -6.87
C LEU A 158 -17.63 3.80 -8.38
N LYS A 159 -16.41 4.16 -8.80
CA LYS A 159 -16.02 4.14 -10.20
C LYS A 159 -16.12 2.74 -10.80
N LEU A 160 -15.58 1.71 -10.13
CA LEU A 160 -15.66 0.31 -10.58
C LEU A 160 -17.10 -0.18 -10.70
N VAL A 161 -17.98 0.21 -9.78
CA VAL A 161 -19.42 -0.11 -9.84
C VAL A 161 -20.07 0.57 -11.05
N ASN A 162 -19.76 1.84 -11.31
CA ASN A 162 -20.33 2.55 -12.47
C ASN A 162 -19.80 2.02 -13.81
N GLU A 163 -18.57 1.52 -13.84
CA GLU A 163 -17.96 0.87 -15.00
C GLU A 163 -18.32 -0.63 -15.11
N GLU A 164 -19.11 -1.16 -14.18
CA GLU A 164 -19.43 -2.59 -14.04
C GLU A 164 -18.19 -3.51 -14.03
N ASN A 165 -17.06 -3.01 -13.54
CA ASN A 165 -15.79 -3.73 -13.51
C ASN A 165 -15.75 -4.74 -12.36
N GLN A 166 -16.43 -5.87 -12.55
CA GLN A 166 -16.48 -6.94 -11.58
C GLN A 166 -15.12 -7.60 -11.35
N ILE A 167 -14.25 -7.67 -12.37
CA ILE A 167 -12.94 -8.33 -12.27
C ILE A 167 -12.08 -7.66 -11.19
N GLU A 168 -11.96 -6.33 -11.22
CA GLU A 168 -11.19 -5.59 -10.22
C GLU A 168 -11.84 -5.71 -8.82
N LEU A 169 -13.17 -5.71 -8.73
CA LEU A 169 -13.87 -5.93 -7.45
C LEU A 169 -13.61 -7.33 -6.88
N ILE A 170 -13.57 -8.38 -7.72
CA ILE A 170 -13.16 -9.73 -7.30
C ILE A 170 -11.73 -9.71 -6.77
N ASN A 171 -10.81 -9.04 -7.47
CA ASN A 171 -9.42 -8.93 -7.02
C ASN A 171 -9.31 -8.23 -5.66
N TRP A 172 -10.13 -7.21 -5.42
CA TRP A 172 -10.17 -6.52 -4.13
C TRP A 172 -10.74 -7.38 -3.00
N LEU A 173 -11.75 -8.22 -3.26
CA LEU A 173 -12.24 -9.19 -2.27
C LEU A 173 -11.16 -10.19 -1.84
N LYS A 174 -10.25 -10.52 -2.76
CA LYS A 174 -9.12 -11.42 -2.51
C LYS A 174 -7.87 -10.68 -2.00
N SER A 175 -7.97 -9.40 -1.67
CA SER A 175 -6.87 -8.60 -1.16
C SER A 175 -6.53 -8.98 0.29
N ILE A 176 -5.26 -8.84 0.67
CA ILE A 176 -4.87 -8.89 2.10
C ILE A 176 -5.29 -7.62 2.87
N ASP A 177 -5.65 -6.54 2.16
CA ASP A 177 -6.13 -5.30 2.76
C ASP A 177 -7.64 -5.40 3.08
N PRO A 178 -8.03 -5.45 4.37
CA PRO A 178 -9.42 -5.62 4.78
C PRO A 178 -10.31 -4.44 4.39
N VAL A 179 -9.78 -3.20 4.31
CA VAL A 179 -10.55 -2.03 3.87
C VAL A 179 -10.95 -2.20 2.40
N LYS A 180 -10.04 -2.69 1.56
CA LYS A 180 -10.36 -2.99 0.15
C LYS A 180 -11.41 -4.08 0.02
N GLN A 181 -11.33 -5.12 0.84
CA GLN A 181 -12.32 -6.19 0.84
C GLN A 181 -13.71 -5.68 1.18
N VAL A 182 -13.83 -4.81 2.19
CA VAL A 182 -15.13 -4.23 2.60
C VAL A 182 -15.69 -3.30 1.52
N TYR A 183 -14.85 -2.47 0.90
CA TYR A 183 -15.30 -1.66 -0.24
C TYR A 183 -15.74 -2.56 -1.41
N ALA A 184 -15.02 -3.64 -1.70
CA ALA A 184 -15.43 -4.57 -2.76
C ALA A 184 -16.76 -5.27 -2.44
N TYR A 185 -16.96 -5.72 -1.19
CA TYR A 185 -18.25 -6.24 -0.71
C TYR A 185 -19.38 -5.24 -0.98
N LEU A 186 -19.19 -3.98 -0.57
CA LEU A 186 -20.16 -2.91 -0.77
C LEU A 186 -20.42 -2.67 -2.27
N GLY A 187 -19.38 -2.68 -3.09
CA GLY A 187 -19.48 -2.54 -4.53
C GLY A 187 -20.35 -3.63 -5.16
N PHE A 188 -20.17 -4.89 -4.74
CA PHE A 188 -21.02 -5.99 -5.21
C PHE A 188 -22.48 -5.86 -4.74
N LYS A 189 -22.74 -5.43 -3.50
CA LYS A 189 -24.11 -5.15 -3.04
C LYS A 189 -24.78 -4.06 -3.90
N LEU A 190 -24.05 -3.01 -4.26
CA LEU A 190 -24.54 -1.97 -5.15
C LEU A 190 -24.85 -2.52 -6.54
N LEU A 191 -23.98 -3.33 -7.13
CA LEU A 191 -24.22 -3.97 -8.42
C LEU A 191 -25.43 -4.91 -8.40
N GLN A 192 -25.56 -5.74 -7.35
CA GLN A 192 -26.73 -6.62 -7.15
C GLN A 192 -28.02 -5.80 -7.13
N SER A 193 -28.03 -4.68 -6.38
CA SER A 193 -29.22 -3.83 -6.26
C SER A 193 -29.64 -3.17 -7.58
N ARG A 194 -28.68 -2.84 -8.45
CA ARG A 194 -28.92 -2.20 -9.75
C ARG A 194 -29.39 -3.18 -10.82
N ASN A 195 -28.70 -4.31 -10.93
CA ASN A 195 -28.81 -5.19 -12.10
C ASN A 195 -29.55 -6.51 -11.81
N LYS A 196 -29.98 -6.75 -10.56
CA LYS A 196 -30.54 -8.05 -10.10
C LYS A 196 -29.62 -9.24 -10.40
N ASN A 197 -28.32 -8.98 -10.57
CA ASN A 197 -27.33 -10.01 -10.87
C ASN A 197 -27.10 -10.87 -9.63
N THR A 198 -27.25 -12.17 -9.78
CA THR A 198 -26.79 -13.15 -8.79
C THR A 198 -25.25 -13.15 -8.80
N LEU A 199 -24.64 -13.11 -7.62
CA LEU A 199 -23.18 -13.22 -7.54
C LEU A 199 -22.78 -14.68 -7.77
N PRO A 200 -21.57 -14.94 -8.31
CA PRO A 200 -21.02 -16.30 -8.31
C PRO A 200 -20.93 -16.83 -6.87
N SER A 201 -21.25 -18.11 -6.65
CA SER A 201 -21.24 -18.73 -5.31
C SER A 201 -19.91 -18.55 -4.57
N ASP A 202 -18.79 -18.57 -5.29
CA ASP A 202 -17.46 -18.36 -4.72
C ASP A 202 -17.29 -16.95 -4.12
N ILE A 203 -17.95 -15.96 -4.70
CA ILE A 203 -17.97 -14.59 -4.19
C ILE A 203 -18.83 -14.53 -2.93
N GLU A 204 -20.02 -15.12 -2.95
CA GLU A 204 -20.91 -15.17 -1.77
C GLU A 204 -20.23 -15.85 -0.57
N ASN A 205 -19.46 -16.90 -0.81
CA ASN A 205 -18.65 -17.56 0.22
C ASN A 205 -17.59 -16.60 0.80
N ILE A 206 -16.85 -15.88 -0.05
CA ILE A 206 -15.87 -14.88 0.42
C ILE A 206 -16.55 -13.76 1.20
N LEU A 207 -17.71 -13.27 0.74
CA LEU A 207 -18.47 -12.24 1.46
C LEU A 207 -18.87 -12.71 2.87
N THR A 208 -19.33 -13.96 2.99
CA THR A 208 -19.73 -14.56 4.29
C THR A 208 -18.52 -14.70 5.23
N LEU A 209 -17.37 -15.13 4.71
CA LEU A 209 -16.14 -15.23 5.48
C LEU A 209 -15.65 -13.86 5.99
N LEU A 210 -15.83 -12.80 5.20
CA LEU A 210 -15.47 -11.44 5.60
C LEU A 210 -16.37 -10.90 6.71
N GLU A 211 -17.68 -11.17 6.66
CA GLU A 211 -18.62 -10.79 7.72
C GLU A 211 -18.30 -11.47 9.06
N MET A 212 -17.73 -12.68 9.01
CA MET A 212 -17.30 -13.43 10.19
C MET A 212 -15.89 -13.09 10.66
N SER A 213 -15.12 -12.28 9.92
CA SER A 213 -13.72 -12.00 10.25
C SER A 213 -13.62 -11.01 11.40
N GLU A 214 -12.76 -11.30 12.37
CA GLU A 214 -12.44 -10.40 13.49
C GLU A 214 -11.39 -9.32 13.11
N THR A 215 -11.02 -9.20 11.83
CA THR A 215 -10.02 -8.22 11.40
C THR A 215 -10.52 -6.80 11.66
N SER A 216 -9.80 -6.06 12.50
CA SER A 216 -10.13 -4.68 12.82
C SER A 216 -9.98 -3.79 11.59
N ILE A 217 -11.06 -3.14 11.17
CA ILE A 217 -11.06 -2.14 10.10
C ILE A 217 -11.04 -0.77 10.75
N PHE A 218 -10.15 0.12 10.28
CA PHE A 218 -10.19 1.50 10.70
C PHE A 218 -11.38 2.19 10.02
N THR A 219 -12.44 2.41 10.80
CA THR A 219 -13.65 3.09 10.34
C THR A 219 -13.66 4.53 10.80
N CYS A 220 -14.20 5.38 9.96
CA CYS A 220 -14.60 6.73 10.32
C CYS A 220 -16.13 6.80 10.41
N HIS A 221 -16.62 7.60 11.35
CA HIS A 221 -18.02 7.99 11.37
C HIS A 221 -18.03 9.38 10.75
N GLY A 222 -18.54 9.52 9.52
CA GLY A 222 -18.70 10.85 8.93
C GLY A 222 -19.48 11.74 9.90
N CYS A 223 -19.12 13.01 10.00
CA CYS A 223 -19.95 13.98 10.74
C CYS A 223 -21.35 13.94 10.11
N THR A 224 -22.33 13.46 10.89
CA THR A 224 -23.76 13.57 10.56
C THR A 224 -24.18 15.02 10.50
#